data_AF-A0A1I3PJQ1-F1
#
_entry.id   AF-A0A1I3PJQ1-F1
#
_cell.length_a   1.000
_cell.length_b   1.000
_cell.length_c   1.000
_cell.angle_alpha   90.00
_cell.angle_beta   90.00
_cell.angle_gamma   90.00
#
_symmetry.space_group_name_H-M   'P 1'
#
loop_
_entity.id
_entity.type
_entity.pdbx_description
1 polymer ?
#
loop_
_entity_poly.entity_id
_entity_poly.type
_entity_poly.pdbx_seq_one_letter_code
_entity_poly.pdbx_strand_id
1 'polypeptide(L)'
;SPRFTGVLHDAGVRISMDGRGRWMDNVFIERLWRTLKYECIYLHAFETGSELRAGLRRWIAYYNAHRPHSALGGRTPNEAYAAPVGYQAAA
;
A
#
# COMPACT_ATOMS: atom_id res chain seq x y z
N SER A 1 0.24 21.95 -3.31
CA SER A 1 0.11 23.15 -2.46
C SER A 1 1.37 23.25 -1.60
N PRO A 2 1.98 24.44 -1.46
CA PRO A 2 3.19 24.64 -0.65
C PRO A 2 3.06 24.13 0.79
N ARG A 3 1.85 24.21 1.37
CA ARG A 3 1.57 23.68 2.72
C ARG A 3 1.66 22.15 2.82
N PHE A 4 1.29 21.43 1.77
CA PHE A 4 1.36 19.97 1.73
C PHE A 4 2.79 19.48 1.54
N THR A 5 3.53 20.09 0.61
CA THR A 5 4.91 19.70 0.32
C THR A 5 5.89 20.14 1.40
N GLY A 6 5.60 21.24 2.12
CA GLY A 6 6.44 21.72 3.23
C GLY A 6 6.72 20.66 4.28
N VAL A 7 5.67 19.97 4.78
CA VAL A 7 5.82 18.90 5.78
C VAL A 7 6.73 17.76 5.31
N LEU A 8 6.69 17.45 4.00
CA LEU A 8 7.53 16.40 3.41
C LEU A 8 8.99 16.87 3.30
N HIS A 9 9.22 18.13 2.91
CA HIS A 9 10.55 18.71 2.88
C HIS A 9 11.19 18.78 4.28
N ASP A 10 10.42 19.22 5.28
CA ASP A 10 10.88 19.31 6.67
C ASP A 10 11.28 17.93 7.24
N ALA A 11 10.59 16.88 6.79
CA ALA A 11 10.90 15.50 7.13
C ALA A 11 12.03 14.87 6.27
N GLY A 12 12.65 15.63 5.36
CA GLY A 12 13.69 15.13 4.45
C GLY A 12 13.18 14.14 3.40
N VAL A 13 11.86 14.09 3.15
CA VAL A 13 11.24 13.17 2.20
C VAL A 13 11.46 13.67 0.78
N ARG A 14 12.09 12.84 -0.05
CA ARG A 14 12.23 13.11 -1.49
C ARG A 14 10.87 12.94 -2.17
N ILE A 15 10.30 14.06 -2.61
CA ILE A 15 9.04 14.09 -3.36
C ILE A 15 9.35 13.75 -4.83
N SER A 16 8.68 12.71 -5.34
CA SER A 16 8.68 12.37 -6.76
C SER A 16 7.25 12.47 -7.25
N MET A 17 6.96 13.42 -8.13
CA MET A 17 5.67 13.49 -8.83
C MET A 17 5.83 12.82 -10.19
N ASP A 18 4.90 11.94 -10.52
CA ASP A 18 4.85 11.31 -11.83
C ASP A 18 4.51 12.34 -12.92
N GLY A 19 5.07 12.13 -14.11
CA GLY A 19 4.66 12.89 -15.28
C GLY A 19 3.25 12.48 -15.70
N ARG A 20 2.49 13.39 -16.34
CA ARG A 20 1.19 13.05 -16.93
C ARG A 20 1.33 11.83 -17.84
N GLY A 21 0.56 10.77 -17.57
CA GLY A 21 0.54 9.53 -18.37
C GLY A 21 1.48 8.41 -17.90
N ARG A 22 2.21 8.55 -16.79
CA ARG A 22 3.09 7.49 -16.26
C ARG A 22 2.35 6.50 -15.35
N TRP A 23 1.37 5.78 -15.93
CA TRP A 23 0.51 4.82 -15.21
C TRP A 23 1.27 3.74 -14.43
N MET A 24 2.48 3.36 -14.88
CA MET A 24 3.29 2.32 -14.25
C MET A 24 3.69 2.66 -12.80
N ASP A 25 3.85 3.94 -12.48
CA ASP A 25 4.21 4.37 -11.12
C ASP A 25 3.05 4.13 -10.13
N ASN A 26 1.81 4.12 -10.63
CA ASN A 26 0.59 3.97 -9.82
C ASN A 26 0.02 2.55 -9.79
N VAL A 27 0.54 1.63 -10.62
CA VAL A 27 -0.03 0.27 -10.77
C VAL A 27 -0.10 -0.51 -9.45
N PHE A 28 0.88 -0.33 -8.57
CA PHE A 28 0.95 -1.03 -7.29
C PHE A 28 -0.13 -0.54 -6.32
N ILE A 29 -0.27 0.79 -6.18
CA ILE A 29 -1.25 1.39 -5.28
C ILE A 29 -2.67 1.17 -5.81
N GLU A 30 -2.89 1.22 -7.11
CA GLU A 30 -4.18 0.88 -7.74
C GLU A 30 -4.58 -0.57 -7.48
N ARG A 31 -3.64 -1.51 -7.60
CA ARG A 31 -3.89 -2.92 -7.29
C ARG A 31 -4.29 -3.10 -5.82
N LEU A 32 -3.60 -2.44 -4.88
CA LEU A 32 -3.96 -2.46 -3.46
C LEU A 32 -5.39 -1.95 -3.24
N TRP A 33 -5.72 -0.77 -3.79
CA TRP A 33 -7.05 -0.18 -3.64
C TRP A 33 -8.16 -1.01 -4.25
N ARG A 34 -7.92 -1.64 -5.41
CA ARG A 34 -8.87 -2.58 -6.00
C ARG A 34 -9.14 -3.72 -5.03
N THR A 35 -8.10 -4.38 -4.53
CA THR A 35 -8.26 -5.49 -3.60
C THR A 35 -8.99 -5.09 -2.33
N LEU A 36 -8.62 -3.96 -1.69
CA LEU A 36 -9.33 -3.43 -0.51
C LEU A 36 -10.83 -3.25 -0.78
N LYS A 37 -11.18 -2.66 -1.92
CA LYS A 37 -12.57 -2.38 -2.26
C LYS A 37 -13.38 -3.67 -2.38
N TYR A 38 -12.88 -4.63 -3.13
CA TYR A 38 -13.59 -5.89 -3.38
C TYR A 38 -13.61 -6.83 -2.17
N GLU A 39 -12.54 -6.86 -1.36
CA GLU A 39 -12.42 -7.82 -0.25
C GLU A 39 -12.86 -7.23 1.10
N CYS A 40 -13.05 -5.91 1.21
CA CYS A 40 -13.52 -5.26 2.43
C CYS A 40 -14.72 -4.36 2.16
N ILE A 41 -14.55 -3.28 1.39
CA ILE A 41 -15.54 -2.20 1.36
C ILE A 41 -16.86 -2.66 0.76
N TYR A 42 -16.85 -3.43 -0.32
CA TYR A 42 -18.08 -3.86 -1.00
C TYR A 42 -18.78 -5.04 -0.32
N LEU A 43 -18.10 -5.74 0.59
CA LEU A 43 -18.68 -6.86 1.33
C LEU A 43 -19.35 -6.44 2.64
N HIS A 44 -19.12 -5.22 3.10
CA HIS A 44 -19.58 -4.75 4.40
C HIS A 44 -20.46 -3.51 4.26
N ALA A 45 -21.63 -3.54 4.87
CA ALA A 45 -22.49 -2.37 5.03
C ALA A 45 -22.10 -1.63 6.32
N PHE A 46 -21.01 -0.86 6.28
CA PHE A 46 -20.61 -0.04 7.43
C PHE A 46 -21.63 1.09 7.65
N GLU A 47 -22.19 1.17 8.85
CA GLU A 47 -23.20 2.19 9.19
C GLU A 47 -22.54 3.49 9.66
N THR A 48 -21.33 3.38 10.23
CA THR A 48 -20.60 4.54 10.75
C THR A 48 -19.15 4.61 10.26
N GLY A 49 -18.60 5.83 10.27
CA GLY A 49 -17.17 6.03 9.98
C GLY A 49 -16.24 5.33 10.99
N SER A 50 -16.68 5.10 12.23
CA SER A 50 -15.91 4.36 13.24
C SER A 50 -15.81 2.88 12.88
N GLU A 51 -16.90 2.29 12.43
CA GLU A 51 -16.91 0.90 11.94
C GLU A 51 -16.06 0.74 10.69
N LEU A 52 -16.19 1.65 9.72
CA LEU A 52 -15.33 1.66 8.54
C LEU A 52 -13.85 1.72 8.93
N ARG A 53 -13.46 2.62 9.84
CA ARG A 53 -12.07 2.71 10.34
C ARG A 53 -11.61 1.41 11.02
N ALA A 54 -12.48 0.74 11.76
CA ALA A 54 -12.16 -0.54 12.39
C ALA A 54 -12.00 -1.66 11.35
N GLY A 55 -12.90 -1.72 10.36
CA GLY A 55 -12.83 -2.66 9.23
C GLY A 55 -11.56 -2.47 8.41
N LEU A 56 -11.24 -1.23 8.03
CA LEU A 56 -10.01 -0.90 7.31
C LEU A 56 -8.76 -1.30 8.09
N ARG A 57 -8.70 -1.03 9.40
CA ARG A 57 -7.56 -1.46 10.24
C ARG A 57 -7.39 -2.97 10.25
N ARG A 58 -8.48 -3.72 10.44
CA ARG A 58 -8.44 -5.19 10.41
C ARG A 58 -7.96 -5.71 9.06
N TRP A 59 -8.51 -5.17 7.98
CA TRP A 59 -8.16 -5.61 6.63
C TRP A 59 -6.69 -5.28 6.29
N ILE A 60 -6.20 -4.09 6.61
CA ILE A 60 -4.79 -3.71 6.37
C ILE A 60 -3.84 -4.59 7.18
N ALA A 61 -4.17 -4.88 8.45
CA ALA A 61 -3.39 -5.78 9.28
C ALA A 61 -3.33 -7.20 8.70
N TYR A 62 -4.47 -7.72 8.22
CA TYR A 62 -4.53 -9.00 7.51
C TYR A 62 -3.68 -8.98 6.22
N TYR A 63 -3.87 -7.98 5.36
CA TYR A 63 -3.17 -7.86 4.08
C TYR A 63 -1.65 -7.87 4.27
N ASN A 64 -1.15 -7.11 5.25
CA ASN A 64 0.29 -6.97 5.46
C ASN A 64 0.91 -8.18 6.19
N ALA A 65 0.20 -8.80 7.13
CA ALA A 65 0.78 -9.83 7.99
C ALA A 65 0.42 -11.28 7.63
N HIS A 66 -0.65 -11.50 6.84
CA HIS A 66 -1.20 -12.84 6.63
C HIS A 66 -1.49 -13.19 5.17
N ARG A 67 -1.62 -12.20 4.27
CA ARG A 67 -1.94 -12.46 2.86
C ARG A 67 -0.66 -12.75 2.07
N PRO A 68 -0.43 -13.97 1.56
CA PRO A 68 0.69 -14.25 0.68
C PRO A 68 0.49 -13.66 -0.72
N HIS A 69 1.56 -13.17 -1.34
CA HIS A 69 1.52 -12.60 -2.69
C HIS A 69 2.44 -13.38 -3.64
N SER A 70 1.92 -13.77 -4.80
CA SER A 70 2.72 -14.44 -5.84
C SER A 70 3.90 -13.58 -6.32
N ALA A 71 3.71 -12.27 -6.45
CA ALA A 71 4.77 -11.32 -6.79
C ALA A 71 5.88 -11.22 -5.72
N LEU A 72 5.63 -11.70 -4.51
CA LEU A 72 6.57 -11.75 -3.40
C LEU A 72 7.05 -13.18 -3.11
N GLY A 73 6.90 -14.11 -4.06
CA GLY A 73 7.29 -15.51 -3.89
C GLY A 73 6.49 -16.25 -2.83
N GLY A 74 5.21 -15.89 -2.64
CA GLY A 74 4.34 -16.47 -1.64
C GLY A 74 4.48 -15.86 -0.24
N ARG A 75 5.30 -14.82 -0.07
CA ARG A 75 5.46 -14.10 1.19
C ARG A 75 4.40 -13.02 1.37
N THR A 76 4.18 -12.64 2.62
CA THR A 76 3.38 -11.46 3.01
C THR A 76 4.18 -10.17 2.82
N PRO A 77 3.52 -9.00 2.70
CA PRO A 77 4.21 -7.72 2.62
C PRO A 77 5.14 -7.44 3.81
N ASN A 78 4.75 -7.80 5.04
CA ASN A 78 5.60 -7.64 6.22
C ASN A 78 6.84 -8.52 6.14
N GLU A 79 6.69 -9.78 5.72
CA GLU A 79 7.84 -10.66 5.50
C GLU A 79 8.75 -10.08 4.43
N ALA A 80 8.20 -9.67 3.28
CA ALA A 80 8.92 -9.04 2.16
C ALA A 80 9.76 -7.84 2.61
N TYR A 81 9.16 -6.96 3.42
CA TYR A 81 9.80 -5.77 3.96
C TYR A 81 10.85 -6.07 5.02
N ALA A 82 10.61 -7.05 5.90
CA ALA A 82 11.49 -7.39 7.01
C ALA A 82 12.72 -8.20 6.59
N ALA A 83 12.69 -8.88 5.44
CA ALA A 83 13.89 -9.54 4.96
C ALA A 83 14.95 -8.51 4.54
N PRO A 84 16.24 -8.81 4.76
CA PRO A 84 17.31 -8.03 4.15
C PRO A 84 17.04 -7.97 2.65
N VAL A 85 17.12 -6.77 2.08
CA VAL A 85 17.03 -6.58 0.62
C VAL A 85 18.20 -7.33 0.02
N GLY A 86 17.97 -8.57 -0.41
CA GLY A 86 18.93 -9.34 -1.17
C GLY A 86 19.09 -8.63 -2.51
N TYR A 87 20.16 -7.86 -2.66
CA TYR A 87 20.63 -7.45 -3.97
C TYR A 87 20.95 -8.73 -4.75
N GLN A 88 20.05 -9.15 -5.62
CA GLN A 88 20.40 -10.09 -6.68
C GLN A 88 21.23 -9.30 -7.69
N ALA A 89 22.55 -9.36 -7.52
CA ALA A 89 23.47 -9.08 -8.61
C ALA A 89 23.15 -10.10 -9.72
N ALA A 90 22.68 -9.61 -10.87
CA ALA A 90 22.68 -10.41 -12.08
C ALA A 90 24.11 -10.84 -12.38
N ALA A 91 24.31 -12.15 -12.54
CA ALA A 91 25.52 -12.73 -13.13
C ALA A 91 25.42 -12.71 -14.66
#